data_AF-A0AAE3B634-F1
#
_entry.id   AF-A0AAE3B634-F1
#
_cell.length_a   1.000
_cell.length_b   1.000
_cell.length_c   1.000
_cell.angle_alpha   90.00
_cell.angle_beta   90.00
_cell.angle_gamma   90.00
#
_symmetry.space_group_name_H-M   'P 1'
#
loop_
_entity.id
_entity.type
_entity.pdbx_description
1 polymer ?
#
loop_
_entity_poly.entity_id
_entity_poly.type
_entity_poly.pdbx_seq_one_letter_code
_entity_poly.pdbx_strand_id
1 'polypeptide(L)'
;MTDDRVNDTELEALFQQARATPPQMPEGLMARVLADAEALQPAPRAAHGGWRAWIAALGGLPGMGGLVTASCLGFWLGVAPPSGLPDLAGTVLGVESTYEEDIGSGTYSAFGWDIEES
;
A
#
# COMPACT_ATOMS: atom_id res chain seq x y z
N MET A 1 -38.83 -23.85 -3.80
CA MET A 1 -39.40 -23.84 -2.43
C MET A 1 -38.24 -23.53 -1.49
N THR A 2 -37.77 -22.29 -1.51
CA THR A 2 -36.75 -21.79 -0.60
C THR A 2 -37.47 -20.76 0.24
N ASP A 3 -37.28 -20.86 1.54
CA ASP A 3 -37.99 -20.11 2.55
C ASP A 3 -37.49 -18.64 2.49
N ASP A 4 -38.21 -17.76 1.78
CA ASP A 4 -38.02 -16.29 1.75
C ASP A 4 -38.47 -15.71 3.10
N ARG A 5 -37.74 -16.04 4.17
CA ARG A 5 -38.21 -15.80 5.55
C ARG A 5 -38.26 -14.32 5.94
N VAL A 6 -37.71 -13.42 5.11
CA VAL A 6 -37.96 -11.98 5.15
C VAL A 6 -37.74 -11.42 3.73
N ASN A 7 -38.73 -10.77 3.14
CA ASN A 7 -38.60 -10.09 1.85
C ASN A 7 -37.86 -8.74 2.02
N ASP A 8 -37.06 -8.29 1.04
CA ASP A 8 -36.38 -6.98 1.07
C ASP A 8 -37.31 -5.80 1.40
N THR A 9 -38.57 -5.88 0.96
CA THR A 9 -39.61 -4.89 1.26
C THR A 9 -39.97 -4.87 2.74
N GLU A 10 -40.01 -6.04 3.38
CA GLU A 10 -40.26 -6.18 4.81
C GLU A 10 -39.04 -5.71 5.63
N LEU A 11 -37.82 -5.99 5.16
CA LEU A 11 -36.58 -5.45 5.77
C LEU A 11 -36.55 -3.92 5.74
N GLU A 12 -36.87 -3.31 4.59
CA GLU A 12 -36.90 -1.85 4.50
C GLU A 12 -37.96 -1.25 5.43
N ALA A 13 -39.13 -1.88 5.55
CA ALA A 13 -40.16 -1.45 6.50
C ALA A 13 -39.66 -1.50 7.96
N LEU A 14 -38.95 -2.58 8.34
CA LEU A 14 -38.34 -2.71 9.67
C LEU A 14 -37.25 -1.65 9.91
N PHE A 15 -36.41 -1.34 8.91
CA PHE A 15 -35.39 -0.30 9.02
C PHE A 15 -35.99 1.11 9.08
N GLN A 16 -37.08 1.38 8.38
CA GLN A 16 -37.83 2.64 8.50
C GLN A 16 -38.41 2.79 9.91
N GLN A 17 -39.00 1.72 10.46
CA GLN A 17 -39.52 1.72 11.83
C GLN A 17 -38.41 1.98 12.86
N ALA A 18 -37.25 1.33 12.71
CA ALA A 18 -36.09 1.52 13.60
C ALA A 18 -35.52 2.94 13.54
N ARG A 19 -35.50 3.58 12.34
CA ARG A 19 -35.08 4.98 12.17
C ARG A 19 -36.08 5.97 12.75
N ALA A 20 -37.38 5.68 12.62
CA ALA A 20 -38.44 6.52 13.18
C ALA A 20 -38.46 6.50 14.71
N THR A 21 -38.07 5.39 15.33
CA THR A 21 -38.00 5.24 16.79
C THR A 21 -36.61 4.76 17.20
N PRO A 22 -35.60 5.66 17.22
CA PRO A 22 -34.28 5.26 17.63
C PRO A 22 -34.30 4.87 19.13
N PRO A 23 -33.73 3.72 19.49
CA PRO A 23 -33.63 3.33 20.89
C PRO A 23 -32.77 4.36 21.65
N GLN A 24 -33.22 4.76 22.83
CA GLN A 24 -32.44 5.67 23.67
C GLN A 24 -31.19 4.94 24.17
N MET A 25 -30.05 5.61 24.10
CA MET A 25 -28.81 5.09 24.66
C MET A 25 -28.95 4.97 26.19
N PRO A 26 -28.68 3.78 26.78
CA PRO A 26 -28.74 3.61 28.23
C PRO A 26 -27.82 4.59 28.96
N GLU A 27 -28.28 5.12 30.09
CA GLU A 27 -27.51 6.05 30.90
C GLU A 27 -26.15 5.45 31.29
N GLY A 28 -25.07 6.19 31.04
CA GLY A 28 -23.71 5.75 31.35
C GLY A 28 -23.10 4.71 30.39
N LEU A 29 -23.81 4.23 29.36
CA LEU A 29 -23.21 3.35 28.35
C LEU A 29 -22.02 4.03 27.66
N MET A 30 -22.20 5.27 27.21
CA MET A 30 -21.11 6.04 26.59
C MET A 30 -19.91 6.20 27.52
N ALA A 31 -20.14 6.46 28.81
CA ALA A 31 -19.08 6.56 29.80
C ALA A 31 -18.30 5.24 29.96
N ARG A 32 -19.00 4.10 29.95
CA ARG A 32 -18.37 2.77 29.98
C ARG A 32 -17.59 2.46 28.71
N VAL A 33 -18.13 2.80 27.54
CA VAL A 33 -17.43 2.64 26.25
C VAL A 33 -16.13 3.45 26.24
N LEU A 34 -16.17 4.69 26.73
CA LEU A 34 -14.98 5.54 26.82
C LEU A 34 -13.97 4.98 27.81
N ALA A 35 -14.42 4.50 28.98
CA ALA A 35 -13.53 3.87 29.97
C ALA A 35 -12.87 2.59 29.44
N ASP A 36 -13.62 1.77 28.70
CA ASP A 36 -13.09 0.55 28.07
C ASP A 36 -12.10 0.88 26.94
N ALA A 37 -12.43 1.88 26.11
CA ALA A 37 -11.52 2.38 25.08
C ALA A 37 -10.22 2.91 25.69
N GLU A 38 -10.29 3.64 26.80
CA GLU A 38 -9.10 4.13 27.51
C GLU A 38 -8.26 2.96 28.08
N ALA A 39 -8.90 1.92 28.61
CA ALA A 39 -8.22 0.73 29.11
C ALA A 39 -7.53 -0.09 28.00
N LEU A 40 -8.11 -0.10 26.79
CA LEU A 40 -7.59 -0.81 25.63
C LEU A 40 -6.61 0.03 24.79
N GLN A 41 -6.52 1.34 25.02
CA GLN A 41 -5.59 2.18 24.32
C GLN A 41 -4.16 1.72 24.63
N PRO A 42 -3.33 1.46 23.60
CA PRO A 42 -1.94 1.13 23.83
C PRO A 42 -1.31 2.32 24.57
N ALA A 43 -0.77 2.06 25.77
CA ALA A 43 -0.06 3.09 26.52
C ALA A 43 0.99 3.73 25.58
N PRO A 44 1.09 5.07 25.52
CA PRO A 44 2.11 5.72 24.73
C PRO A 44 3.46 5.17 25.18
N ARG A 45 4.08 4.36 24.32
CA ARG A 45 5.35 3.73 24.64
C ARG A 45 6.33 4.88 24.79
N ALA A 46 6.75 5.15 26.03
CA ALA A 46 7.64 6.27 26.34
C ALA A 46 8.75 6.29 25.29
N ALA A 47 8.82 7.37 24.51
CA ALA A 47 9.82 7.51 23.47
C ALA A 47 11.18 7.51 24.16
N HIS A 48 11.87 6.37 24.11
CA HIS A 48 13.22 6.26 24.64
C HIS A 48 14.09 7.13 23.73
N GLY A 49 14.58 8.26 24.25
CA GLY A 49 15.45 9.15 23.50
C GLY A 49 16.64 8.42 22.88
N GLY A 50 17.06 8.88 21.70
CA GLY A 50 18.20 8.32 20.97
C GLY A 50 17.80 7.49 19.74
N TRP A 51 18.73 6.68 19.23
CA TRP A 51 18.60 5.91 17.97
C TRP A 51 17.34 5.03 17.88
N ARG A 52 16.86 4.51 19.02
CA ARG A 52 15.64 3.70 19.09
C ARG A 52 14.36 4.50 18.83
N ALA A 53 14.29 5.77 19.21
CA ALA A 53 13.16 6.65 18.86
C ALA A 53 13.11 6.95 17.37
N TRP A 54 14.27 7.10 16.71
CA TRP A 54 14.35 7.26 15.25
C TRP A 54 13.82 6.03 14.51
N ILE A 55 14.20 4.84 14.97
CA ILE A 55 13.66 3.58 14.43
C ILE A 55 12.15 3.46 14.68
N ALA A 56 11.68 3.86 15.87
CA ALA A 56 10.25 3.86 16.18
C ALA A 56 9.46 4.84 15.30
N ALA A 57 10.05 6.01 14.99
CA ALA A 57 9.47 7.01 14.09
C ALA A 57 9.33 6.52 12.64
N LEU A 58 10.21 5.60 12.21
CA LEU A 58 10.13 4.95 10.89
C LEU A 58 9.11 3.81 10.83
N GLY A 59 8.29 3.62 11.87
CA GLY A 59 7.29 2.55 11.97
C GLY A 59 7.73 1.35 12.81
N GLY A 60 8.86 1.43 13.51
CA GLY A 60 9.36 0.37 14.37
C GLY A 60 9.89 -0.84 13.59
N LEU A 61 9.74 -2.04 14.15
CA LEU A 61 10.17 -3.31 13.52
C LEU A 61 9.65 -3.52 12.08
N PRO A 62 8.36 -3.27 11.75
CA PRO A 62 7.90 -3.43 10.37
C PRO A 62 8.51 -2.39 9.41
N GLY A 63 8.76 -1.17 9.90
CA GLY A 63 9.48 -0.14 9.13
C GLY A 63 10.91 -0.54 8.79
N MET A 64 11.63 -1.16 9.73
CA MET A 64 12.97 -1.71 9.49
C MET A 64 12.95 -2.85 8.48
N GLY A 65 11.92 -3.70 8.49
CA GLY A 65 11.74 -4.78 7.52
C GLY A 65 11.76 -4.26 6.08
N GLY A 66 10.97 -3.22 5.79
CA GLY A 66 10.94 -2.59 4.47
C GLY A 66 12.29 -2.01 4.04
N LEU A 67 13.03 -1.39 4.95
CA LEU A 67 14.36 -0.81 4.67
C LEU A 67 15.39 -1.89 4.31
N VAL A 68 15.37 -3.03 5.00
CA VAL A 68 16.22 -4.19 4.69
C VAL A 68 15.86 -4.76 3.31
N THR A 69 14.57 -4.93 3.02
CA THR A 69 14.13 -5.44 1.71
C THR A 69 14.52 -4.50 0.59
N ALA A 70 14.35 -3.18 0.76
CA ALA A 70 14.79 -2.18 -0.21
C ALA A 70 16.32 -2.22 -0.43
N SER A 71 17.10 -2.43 0.63
CA SER A 71 18.56 -2.59 0.53
C SER A 71 18.96 -3.85 -0.23
N CYS A 72 18.30 -4.99 0.06
CA CYS A 72 18.53 -6.24 -0.67
C CYS A 72 18.15 -6.12 -2.15
N LEU A 73 17.02 -5.45 -2.46
CA LEU A 73 16.60 -5.21 -3.84
C LEU A 73 17.56 -4.28 -4.58
N GLY A 74 18.01 -3.20 -3.93
CA GLY A 74 19.01 -2.29 -4.50
C GLY A 74 20.35 -2.98 -4.77
N PHE A 75 20.81 -3.81 -3.83
CA PHE A 75 22.02 -4.63 -4.03
C PHE A 75 21.85 -5.64 -5.17
N TRP A 76 20.72 -6.34 -5.23
CA TRP A 76 20.43 -7.31 -6.28
C TRP A 76 20.41 -6.66 -7.68
N LEU A 77 19.76 -5.50 -7.80
CA LEU A 77 19.73 -4.72 -9.04
C LEU A 77 21.11 -4.17 -9.43
N GLY A 78 21.98 -3.87 -8.46
CA GLY A 78 23.34 -3.38 -8.72
C GLY A 78 24.32 -4.45 -9.19
N VAL A 79 24.16 -5.71 -8.76
CA VAL A 79 25.10 -6.81 -9.06
C VAL A 79 24.84 -7.48 -10.40
N ALA A 80 23.59 -7.45 -10.90
CA ALA A 80 23.22 -8.04 -12.17
C ALA A 80 22.64 -6.99 -13.12
N PRO A 81 23.47 -6.12 -13.73
CA PRO A 81 23.01 -5.34 -14.86
C PRO A 81 22.58 -6.32 -15.97
N PRO A 82 21.29 -6.36 -16.37
CA PRO A 82 20.88 -7.16 -17.52
C PRO A 82 21.71 -6.69 -18.71
N SER A 83 22.20 -7.63 -19.52
CA SER A 83 23.17 -7.44 -20.61
C SER A 83 22.69 -6.58 -21.79
N GLY A 84 21.70 -5.70 -21.56
CA GLY A 84 21.13 -4.77 -22.53
C GLY A 84 20.68 -3.43 -21.94
N LEU A 85 21.07 -3.06 -20.70
CA LEU A 85 20.90 -1.68 -20.24
C LEU A 85 22.15 -0.86 -20.61
N PRO A 86 22.01 0.22 -21.41
CA PRO A 86 23.08 1.19 -21.58
C PRO A 86 23.50 1.72 -20.21
N ASP A 87 24.78 2.05 -20.07
CA ASP A 87 25.43 2.37 -18.80
C ASP A 87 24.71 3.51 -18.05
N LEU A 88 23.72 3.14 -17.23
CA LEU A 88 22.98 4.07 -16.39
C LEU A 88 23.93 4.69 -15.36
N ALA A 89 24.99 3.98 -14.98
CA ALA A 89 26.03 4.52 -14.10
C ALA A 89 26.81 5.63 -14.82
N GLY A 90 27.17 5.45 -16.09
CA GLY A 90 27.77 6.49 -16.94
C GLY A 90 26.89 7.73 -17.11
N THR A 91 25.58 7.54 -17.32
CA THR A 91 24.63 8.66 -17.50
C THR A 91 24.40 9.46 -16.20
N VAL A 92 24.30 8.80 -15.04
CA VAL A 92 24.11 9.46 -13.73
C VAL A 92 25.40 10.14 -13.24
N LEU A 93 26.58 9.59 -13.58
CA LEU A 93 27.89 10.15 -13.23
C LEU A 93 28.42 11.17 -14.24
N GLY A 94 27.65 11.50 -15.29
CA GLY A 94 28.06 12.48 -16.31
C GLY A 94 29.23 12.03 -17.18
N VAL A 95 29.44 10.73 -17.34
CA VAL A 95 30.38 10.16 -18.30
C VAL A 95 29.66 10.03 -19.62
N GLU A 96 29.90 10.98 -20.52
CA GLU A 96 29.52 10.89 -21.92
C GLU A 96 30.31 9.73 -22.55
N SER A 97 29.69 8.57 -22.64
CA SER A 97 30.19 7.49 -23.50
C SER A 97 29.56 7.71 -24.87
N THR A 98 30.37 8.20 -25.82
CA THR A 98 30.00 8.22 -27.24
C THR A 98 29.83 6.77 -27.69
N TYR A 99 28.60 6.36 -27.95
CA TYR A 99 28.33 5.11 -28.66
C TYR A 99 28.28 5.44 -30.16
N GLU A 100 29.20 4.86 -30.94
CA GLU A 100 29.08 4.85 -32.39
C GLU A 100 27.96 3.85 -32.73
N GLU A 101 26.78 4.38 -33.02
CA GLU A 101 25.60 3.58 -33.31
C GLU A 101 25.63 3.12 -34.77
N ASP A 102 26.13 1.91 -35.03
CA ASP A 102 25.85 1.22 -36.30
C ASP A 102 24.45 0.59 -36.19
N ILE A 103 23.43 1.42 -36.43
CA ILE A 103 22.03 0.94 -36.53
C ILE A 103 21.89 0.15 -37.83
N GLY A 104 22.21 -1.14 -37.75
CA GLY A 104 21.77 -2.13 -38.71
C GLY A 104 20.25 -2.17 -38.73
N SER A 105 19.68 -1.59 -39.79
CA SER A 105 18.26 -1.61 -40.12
C SER A 105 17.68 -3.03 -40.00
N GLY A 106 16.71 -3.22 -39.11
CA GLY A 106 16.13 -4.54 -38.91
C GLY A 106 14.94 -4.54 -37.95
N THR A 107 13.87 -3.87 -38.34
CA THR A 107 12.49 -4.12 -37.90
C THR A 107 12.20 -3.99 -36.40
N TYR A 108 11.82 -2.78 -36.02
CA TYR A 108 10.89 -2.51 -34.93
C TYR A 108 9.64 -3.40 -35.06
N SER A 109 9.44 -4.34 -34.14
CA SER A 109 8.12 -4.88 -33.78
C SER A 109 8.22 -5.62 -32.44
N ALA A 110 8.42 -4.88 -31.36
CA ALA A 110 8.26 -5.39 -30.00
C ALA A 110 6.89 -5.01 -29.40
N PHE A 111 6.07 -4.25 -30.13
CA PHE A 111 4.70 -3.95 -29.78
C PHE A 111 3.79 -4.51 -30.86
N GLY A 112 3.29 -5.72 -30.63
CA GLY A 112 2.23 -6.33 -31.41
C GLY A 112 0.90 -5.61 -31.22
N TRP A 113 0.81 -4.39 -31.73
CA TRP A 113 -0.45 -3.73 -32.08
C TRP A 113 -0.46 -3.56 -33.59
N ASP A 114 -0.57 -4.71 -34.25
CA ASP A 114 -1.16 -4.78 -35.58
C ASP A 114 -2.67 -4.70 -35.41
N ILE A 115 -3.21 -3.50 -35.62
CA ILE A 115 -4.60 -3.30 -36.03
C ILE A 115 -4.55 -2.47 -37.30
N GLU A 116 -4.22 -3.17 -38.38
CA GLU A 116 -4.83 -3.04 -39.69
C GLU A 116 -6.18 -2.27 -39.67
N GLU A 117 -6.18 -1.04 -40.19
CA GLU A 117 -7.38 -0.42 -40.73
C GLU A 117 -7.05 0.33 -42.03
N SER A 118 -7.84 -0.02 -43.05
CA SER A 118 -7.94 0.45 -44.46
C SER A 118 -6.99 -0.11 -45.51
#